data_AF-A0A8X6X542-F1
#
_entry.id   AF-A0A8X6X542-F1
#
_cell.length_a   1.000
_cell.length_b   1.000
_cell.length_c   1.000
_cell.angle_alpha   90.00
_cell.angle_beta   90.00
_cell.angle_gamma   90.00
#
_symmetry.space_group_name_H-M   'P 1'
#
loop_
_entity.id
_entity.type
_entity.pdbx_description
1 polymer ?
#
loop_
_entity_poly.entity_id
_entity_poly.type
_entity_poly.pdbx_seq_one_letter_code
_entity_poly.pdbx_strand_id
1 'polypeptide(L)'
;MDLTSRSRESGSSGEGKHLNIFNMYHPHDLKSLPTDLQDLFTVGTICLGDLNIKHPIWGCSTENSRGTELNDILDDKRFSILNDGTATHFSYSYNTKKALEISIASSDLGPSCKWTLLENLESDHLPIFIELKNRQLVPTSNNKQWIFKKADWQSFAEAVDNGIKSIPLKNIVDLNWCSFKEMILRAAKKYIPRGKLKNRKPYLSSKSPLLCSLCCKKEKESLKIGTLTEAIM
;
A
#
# COMPACT_ATOMS: atom_id res chain seq x y z
N MET A 1 10.78 11.92 9.89
CA MET A 1 9.43 11.45 9.53
C MET A 1 9.62 10.27 8.62
N ASP A 2 9.09 9.10 8.99
CA ASP A 2 9.24 7.88 8.19
C ASP A 2 8.23 7.93 7.04
N LEU A 3 8.73 8.17 5.82
CA LEU A 3 7.93 8.21 4.58
C LEU A 3 7.40 6.83 4.18
N THR A 4 7.79 5.77 4.87
CA THR A 4 7.64 4.41 4.37
C THR A 4 6.84 3.54 5.32
N SER A 5 5.82 2.87 4.79
CA SER A 5 5.37 1.60 5.37
C SER A 5 6.20 0.49 4.72
N ARG A 6 7.29 0.08 5.39
CA ARG A 6 8.23 -0.93 4.88
C ARG A 6 7.59 -2.32 4.98
N SER A 7 7.28 -2.94 3.85
CA SER A 7 7.13 -4.41 3.79
C SER A 7 8.43 -5.00 3.24
N ARG A 8 9.34 -5.40 4.15
CA ARG A 8 10.52 -6.21 3.80
C ARG A 8 10.13 -7.68 3.98
N GLU A 9 9.92 -8.40 2.89
CA GLU A 9 9.90 -9.87 2.92
C GLU A 9 11.26 -10.35 2.39
N SER A 10 12.09 -10.92 3.27
CA SER A 10 13.37 -11.52 2.90
C SER A 10 13.19 -13.04 2.79
N GLY A 11 13.50 -13.59 1.61
CA GLY A 11 13.55 -15.03 1.34
C GLY A 11 14.90 -15.38 0.70
N SER A 12 15.51 -16.49 1.11
CA SER A 12 16.86 -16.89 0.72
C SER A 12 16.96 -17.48 -0.69
N SER A 13 18.03 -17.09 -1.38
CA SER A 13 18.78 -17.82 -2.41
C SER A 13 17.99 -18.57 -3.50
N GLY A 14 17.52 -17.79 -4.47
CA GLY A 14 17.37 -18.16 -5.87
C GLY A 14 17.49 -16.86 -6.67
N GLU A 15 18.20 -16.83 -7.81
CA GLU A 15 18.45 -15.65 -8.65
C GLU A 15 17.16 -15.08 -9.30
N GLY A 16 16.19 -14.65 -8.49
CA GLY A 16 15.10 -13.80 -8.90
C GLY A 16 15.46 -12.35 -8.60
N LYS A 17 15.23 -11.44 -9.57
CA LYS A 17 15.33 -10.01 -9.31
C LYS A 17 14.33 -9.63 -8.21
N HIS A 18 14.80 -8.98 -7.16
CA HIS A 18 13.97 -8.55 -6.04
C HIS A 18 13.08 -7.38 -6.47
N LEU A 19 11.76 -7.49 -6.30
CA LEU A 19 10.82 -6.41 -6.56
C LEU A 19 10.59 -5.60 -5.27
N ASN A 20 10.90 -4.31 -5.31
CA ASN A 20 10.58 -3.37 -4.23
C ASN A 20 9.29 -2.64 -4.54
N ILE A 21 8.37 -2.57 -3.57
CA ILE A 21 7.14 -1.78 -3.67
C ILE A 21 7.07 -0.84 -2.48
N PHE A 22 7.03 0.47 -2.75
CA PHE A 22 6.90 1.51 -1.75
C PHE A 22 5.55 2.21 -1.87
N ASN A 23 4.75 2.16 -0.80
CA ASN A 23 3.61 3.06 -0.62
C ASN A 23 4.08 4.30 0.13
N MET A 24 4.01 5.46 -0.53
CA MET A 24 4.55 6.72 -0.06
C MET A 24 3.44 7.69 0.28
N TYR A 25 3.60 8.41 1.38
CA TYR A 25 2.75 9.55 1.71
C TYR A 25 3.63 10.74 2.08
N HIS A 26 3.43 11.87 1.42
CA HIS A 26 4.10 13.12 1.78
C HIS A 26 3.05 14.17 2.16
N PRO A 27 3.04 14.64 3.41
CA PRO A 27 2.09 15.64 3.89
C PRO A 27 2.14 16.94 3.09
N HIS A 28 0.96 17.55 2.87
CA HIS A 28 0.83 18.77 2.08
C HIS A 28 1.58 19.99 2.68
N ASP A 29 1.71 20.04 4.00
CA ASP A 29 2.30 21.13 4.80
C ASP A 29 3.84 21.13 4.77
N LEU A 30 4.47 19.98 4.52
CA LEU A 30 5.92 19.88 4.42
C LEU A 30 6.41 20.44 3.10
N LYS A 31 7.14 21.57 3.16
CA LYS A 31 7.57 22.34 1.98
C LYS A 31 8.63 21.65 1.13
N SER A 32 9.55 20.91 1.73
CA SER A 32 10.66 20.23 1.05
C SER A 32 10.43 18.73 0.93
N LEU A 33 11.02 18.13 -0.10
CA LEU A 33 11.17 16.69 -0.18
C LEU A 33 12.18 16.19 0.88
N PRO A 34 12.00 14.97 1.41
CA PRO A 34 13.02 14.38 2.27
C PRO A 34 14.29 14.07 1.49
N THR A 35 15.44 14.37 2.10
CA THR A 35 16.76 14.26 1.46
C THR A 35 17.12 12.83 1.08
N ASP A 36 16.55 11.85 1.77
CA ASP A 36 16.74 10.41 1.57
C ASP A 36 15.70 9.79 0.59
N LEU A 37 14.78 10.58 0.04
CA LEU A 37 13.75 10.07 -0.89
C LEU A 37 14.38 9.37 -2.09
N GLN A 38 15.45 9.94 -2.64
CA GLN A 38 16.15 9.40 -3.80
C GLN A 38 16.78 8.01 -3.54
N ASP A 39 17.05 7.65 -2.29
CA ASP A 39 17.63 6.35 -1.93
C ASP A 39 16.63 5.20 -2.12
N LEU A 40 15.33 5.53 -2.23
CA LEU A 40 14.28 4.57 -2.58
C LEU A 40 14.32 4.21 -4.08
N PHE A 41 14.85 5.10 -4.92
CA PHE A 41 14.79 4.98 -6.38
C PHE A 41 15.93 4.11 -6.91
N THR A 42 15.78 2.81 -6.72
CA THR A 42 16.71 1.77 -7.20
C THR A 42 16.06 0.88 -8.26
N VAL A 43 16.87 0.17 -9.05
CA VAL A 43 16.40 -0.80 -10.06
C VAL A 43 15.48 -1.85 -9.43
N GLY A 44 14.44 -2.28 -10.16
CA GLY A 44 13.45 -3.24 -9.66
C GLY A 44 12.47 -2.65 -8.65
N THR A 45 12.15 -1.35 -8.74
CA THR A 45 11.30 -0.66 -7.76
C THR A 45 10.06 -0.05 -8.40
N ILE A 46 8.93 -0.18 -7.71
CA ILE A 46 7.68 0.57 -7.97
C ILE A 46 7.38 1.42 -6.73
N CYS A 47 7.19 2.71 -6.91
CA CYS A 47 6.72 3.60 -5.85
C CYS A 47 5.37 4.19 -6.23
N LEU A 48 4.45 4.27 -5.27
CA LEU A 48 3.11 4.81 -5.49
C LEU A 48 2.58 5.51 -4.24
N GLY A 49 1.66 6.44 -4.42
CA GLY A 49 0.88 7.01 -3.32
C GLY A 49 0.58 8.50 -3.48
N ASP A 50 0.09 9.11 -2.41
CA ASP A 50 -0.25 10.53 -2.36
C ASP A 50 0.92 11.33 -1.77
N LEU A 51 1.65 12.01 -2.65
CA LEU A 51 2.77 12.85 -2.23
C LEU A 51 2.37 14.32 -2.00
N ASN A 52 1.14 14.72 -2.32
CA ASN A 52 0.78 16.15 -2.36
C ASN A 52 1.77 17.02 -3.17
N ILE A 53 2.31 16.44 -4.26
CA ILE A 53 3.24 17.06 -5.21
C ILE A 53 2.54 17.20 -6.56
N LYS A 54 2.77 18.32 -7.25
CA LYS A 54 2.03 18.65 -8.46
C LYS A 54 2.97 18.87 -9.63
N HIS A 55 2.76 18.15 -10.71
CA HIS A 55 3.44 18.36 -11.97
C HIS A 55 2.56 17.89 -13.14
N PRO A 56 2.52 18.61 -14.28
CA PRO A 56 1.71 18.22 -15.43
C PRO A 56 1.99 16.83 -16.00
N ILE A 57 3.23 16.34 -15.86
CA ILE A 57 3.67 15.06 -16.43
C ILE A 57 2.87 13.85 -15.90
N TRP A 58 2.32 13.90 -14.68
CA TRP A 58 1.44 12.86 -14.13
C TRP A 58 -0.03 13.29 -14.04
N GLY A 59 -0.42 14.36 -14.75
CA GLY A 59 -1.81 14.79 -14.93
C GLY A 59 -2.29 15.92 -14.03
N CYS A 60 -1.41 16.56 -13.25
CA CYS A 60 -1.82 17.74 -12.48
C CYS A 60 -2.06 18.95 -13.42
N SER A 61 -3.06 19.77 -13.11
CA SER A 61 -3.29 21.03 -13.84
C SER A 61 -2.30 22.15 -13.48
N THR A 62 -1.49 21.93 -12.45
CA THR A 62 -0.55 22.90 -11.90
C THR A 62 0.77 22.20 -11.60
N GLU A 63 1.82 23.01 -11.49
CA GLU A 63 3.15 22.59 -11.08
C GLU A 63 3.52 23.28 -9.77
N ASN A 64 4.28 22.59 -8.92
CA ASN A 64 4.95 23.21 -7.78
C ASN A 64 6.44 22.84 -7.76
N SER A 65 7.24 23.56 -6.98
CA SER A 65 8.70 23.36 -6.93
C SER A 65 9.09 21.93 -6.57
N ARG A 66 8.34 21.28 -5.66
CA ARG A 66 8.54 19.86 -5.32
C ARG A 66 8.28 18.93 -6.52
N GLY A 67 7.36 19.31 -7.41
CA GLY A 67 7.04 18.55 -8.61
C GLY A 67 8.15 18.62 -9.63
N THR A 68 8.71 19.80 -9.84
CA THR A 68 9.90 20.00 -10.66
C THR A 68 11.08 19.23 -10.09
N GLU A 69 11.35 19.38 -8.77
CA GLU A 69 12.43 18.67 -8.07
C GLU A 69 12.29 17.14 -8.17
N LEU A 70 11.08 16.61 -7.93
CA LEU A 70 10.83 15.18 -8.07
C LEU A 70 11.02 14.73 -9.53
N ASN A 71 10.53 15.49 -10.50
CA ASN A 71 10.69 15.15 -11.91
C ASN A 71 12.17 15.06 -12.31
N ASP A 72 13.00 15.99 -11.85
CA ASP A 72 14.45 15.97 -12.09
C ASP A 72 15.12 14.74 -11.45
N ILE A 73 14.73 14.40 -10.21
CA ILE A 73 15.22 13.18 -9.54
C ILE A 73 14.82 11.91 -10.31
N LEU A 74 13.59 11.85 -10.82
CA LEU A 74 13.11 10.68 -11.56
C LEU A 74 13.87 10.49 -12.89
N ASP A 75 14.20 11.58 -13.58
CA ASP A 75 15.00 11.52 -14.81
C ASP A 75 16.42 11.02 -14.51
N ASP A 76 17.09 11.58 -13.49
CA ASP A 76 18.43 11.15 -13.03
C ASP A 76 18.44 9.66 -12.64
N LYS A 77 17.43 9.22 -11.89
CA LYS A 77 17.31 7.84 -11.40
C LYS A 77 16.74 6.86 -12.42
N ARG A 78 16.40 7.30 -13.63
CA ARG A 78 15.81 6.47 -14.70
C ARG A 78 14.50 5.82 -14.27
N PHE A 79 13.59 6.59 -13.69
CA PHE A 79 12.23 6.20 -13.37
C PHE A 79 11.25 6.71 -14.42
N SER A 80 10.19 5.96 -14.65
CA SER A 80 9.11 6.32 -15.55
C SER A 80 7.83 6.56 -14.78
N ILE A 81 7.09 7.59 -15.18
CA ILE A 81 5.72 7.84 -14.72
C ILE A 81 4.80 6.79 -15.36
N LEU A 82 3.97 6.15 -14.55
CA LEU A 82 2.98 5.17 -15.00
C LEU A 82 1.60 5.78 -15.23
N ASN A 83 1.30 6.91 -14.59
CA ASN A 83 0.04 7.63 -14.77
C ASN A 83 -0.20 7.98 -16.24
N ASP A 84 -1.43 7.83 -16.71
CA ASP A 84 -1.87 8.25 -18.05
C ASP A 84 -2.39 9.70 -18.09
N GLY A 85 -2.29 10.41 -16.96
CA GLY A 85 -2.77 11.78 -16.77
C GLY A 85 -4.23 11.88 -16.35
N THR A 86 -4.95 10.77 -16.19
CA THR A 86 -6.32 10.80 -15.65
C THR A 86 -6.34 11.22 -14.19
N ALA A 87 -7.41 11.92 -13.80
CA ALA A 87 -7.58 12.41 -12.43
C ALA A 87 -7.84 11.24 -11.47
N THR A 88 -7.09 11.19 -10.36
CA THR A 88 -7.13 10.13 -9.35
C THR A 88 -7.94 10.52 -8.11
N HIS A 89 -8.45 11.74 -8.05
CA HIS A 89 -9.23 12.28 -6.94
C HIS A 89 -10.44 13.05 -7.44
N PHE A 90 -11.56 12.89 -6.73
CA PHE A 90 -12.80 13.62 -6.95
C PHE A 90 -13.25 14.31 -5.66
N SER A 91 -13.21 15.64 -5.65
CA SER A 91 -13.75 16.42 -4.54
C SER A 91 -15.26 16.58 -4.66
N TYR A 92 -16.01 15.93 -3.77
CA TYR A 92 -17.47 16.10 -3.69
C TYR A 92 -17.89 17.53 -3.33
N SER A 93 -17.15 18.18 -2.42
CA SER A 93 -17.48 19.54 -1.95
C SER A 93 -17.34 20.59 -3.04
N TYR A 94 -16.34 20.44 -3.92
CA TYR A 94 -16.04 21.41 -4.97
C TYR A 94 -16.45 20.92 -6.36
N ASN A 95 -16.93 19.68 -6.49
CA ASN A 95 -17.22 19.02 -7.76
C ASN A 95 -16.05 19.10 -8.76
N THR A 96 -14.82 18.86 -8.29
CA THR A 96 -13.59 18.95 -9.10
C THR A 96 -12.85 17.63 -9.14
N LYS A 97 -12.10 17.42 -10.23
CA LYS A 97 -11.23 16.27 -10.44
C LYS A 97 -9.78 16.70 -10.44
N LYS A 98 -8.91 15.96 -9.76
CA LYS A 98 -7.46 16.23 -9.68
C LYS A 98 -6.66 14.94 -9.79
N ALA A 99 -5.50 14.98 -10.44
CA ALA A 99 -4.47 13.96 -10.28
C ALA A 99 -3.66 14.31 -9.02
N LEU A 100 -3.78 13.50 -7.97
CA LEU A 100 -3.06 13.68 -6.70
C LEU A 100 -2.12 12.51 -6.40
N GLU A 101 -2.47 11.33 -6.88
CA GLU A 101 -1.70 10.12 -6.67
C GLU A 101 -0.71 9.93 -7.81
N ILE A 102 0.53 9.60 -7.46
CA ILE A 102 1.59 9.32 -8.42
C ILE A 102 1.94 7.83 -8.38
N SER A 103 2.22 7.25 -9.54
CA SER A 103 2.71 5.88 -9.71
C SER A 103 3.95 5.94 -10.59
N ILE A 104 5.08 5.49 -10.06
CA ILE A 104 6.38 5.50 -10.75
C ILE A 104 7.02 4.12 -10.65
N ALA A 105 7.77 3.76 -11.69
CA ALA A 105 8.53 2.53 -11.70
C ALA A 105 9.93 2.77 -12.27
N SER A 106 10.90 2.00 -11.79
CA SER A 106 12.22 1.96 -12.41
C SER A 106 12.09 1.55 -13.89
N SER A 107 12.96 2.09 -14.74
CA SER A 107 12.90 1.90 -16.20
C SER A 107 12.97 0.43 -16.65
N ASP A 108 13.51 -0.48 -15.83
CA ASP A 108 13.51 -1.92 -16.11
C ASP A 108 12.13 -2.58 -15.88
N LEU A 109 11.26 -1.96 -15.09
CA LEU A 109 9.91 -2.43 -14.81
C LEU A 109 8.83 -1.69 -15.59
N GLY A 110 9.01 -0.38 -15.81
CA GLY A 110 8.02 0.52 -16.43
C GLY A 110 7.34 -0.06 -17.68
N PRO A 111 8.09 -0.53 -18.70
CA PRO A 111 7.51 -1.11 -19.92
C PRO A 111 6.63 -2.36 -19.71
N SER A 112 6.81 -3.04 -18.57
CA SER A 112 6.04 -4.24 -18.20
C SER A 112 4.83 -3.93 -17.33
N CYS A 113 4.67 -2.68 -16.89
CA CYS A 113 3.54 -2.22 -16.09
C CYS A 113 2.39 -1.75 -16.99
N LYS A 114 1.16 -2.15 -16.65
CA LYS A 114 -0.07 -1.56 -17.17
C LYS A 114 -0.77 -0.84 -16.03
N TRP A 115 -0.91 0.48 -16.18
CA TRP A 115 -1.64 1.33 -15.24
C TRP A 115 -3.09 1.47 -15.67
N THR A 116 -4.03 1.46 -14.73
CA THR A 116 -5.47 1.62 -15.01
C THR A 116 -6.15 2.23 -13.80
N LEU A 117 -6.92 3.30 -14.01
CA LEU A 117 -7.78 3.86 -12.98
C LEU A 117 -9.06 3.02 -12.85
N LEU A 118 -9.45 2.71 -11.61
CA LEU A 118 -10.67 1.96 -11.32
C LEU A 118 -11.85 2.87 -10.97
N GLU A 119 -13.04 2.27 -11.01
CA GLU A 119 -14.25 2.91 -10.53
C GLU A 119 -14.16 3.26 -9.04
N ASN A 120 -14.85 4.33 -8.67
CA ASN A 120 -14.86 4.83 -7.31
C ASN A 120 -15.43 3.80 -6.33
N LEU A 121 -14.76 3.63 -5.19
CA LEU A 121 -15.16 2.77 -4.08
C LEU A 121 -15.74 3.58 -2.91
N GLU A 122 -16.62 4.54 -3.21
CA GLU A 122 -17.22 5.46 -2.22
C GLU A 122 -16.18 6.31 -1.45
N SER A 123 -15.00 6.52 -2.02
CA SER A 123 -13.97 7.44 -1.52
C SER A 123 -13.88 8.65 -2.45
N ASP A 124 -13.28 9.73 -1.99
CA ASP A 124 -12.85 10.81 -2.87
C ASP A 124 -11.59 10.43 -3.67
N HIS A 125 -10.82 9.43 -3.23
CA HIS A 125 -9.71 8.85 -3.98
C HIS A 125 -10.18 7.70 -4.88
N LEU A 126 -9.75 7.74 -6.15
CA LEU A 126 -10.05 6.72 -7.15
C LEU A 126 -8.93 5.66 -7.15
N PRO A 127 -9.26 4.36 -7.00
CA PRO A 127 -8.22 3.34 -6.89
C PRO A 127 -7.41 3.20 -8.17
N ILE A 128 -6.10 3.07 -8.00
CA ILE A 128 -5.16 2.76 -9.08
C ILE A 128 -4.89 1.26 -9.11
N PHE A 129 -4.95 0.67 -10.31
CA PHE A 129 -4.55 -0.71 -10.57
C PHE A 129 -3.31 -0.76 -11.47
N ILE A 130 -2.26 -1.44 -11.01
CA ILE A 130 -1.02 -1.65 -11.76
C ILE A 130 -0.82 -3.14 -11.95
N GLU A 131 -0.82 -3.59 -13.21
CA GLU A 131 -0.51 -4.97 -13.58
C GLU A 131 0.93 -5.05 -14.07
N LEU A 132 1.78 -5.79 -13.35
CA LEU A 132 3.14 -6.13 -13.79
C LEU A 132 3.10 -7.46 -14.55
N LYS A 133 3.41 -7.43 -15.85
CA LYS A 133 3.34 -8.61 -16.74
C LYS A 133 4.48 -9.61 -16.52
N ASN A 134 5.54 -9.21 -15.81
CA ASN A 134 6.69 -10.07 -15.56
C ASN A 134 6.40 -11.02 -14.40
N ARG A 135 6.69 -12.30 -14.61
CA ARG A 135 6.52 -13.33 -13.59
C ARG A 135 7.53 -13.10 -12.47
N GLN A 136 7.04 -12.72 -11.30
CA GLN A 136 7.87 -12.55 -10.11
C GLN A 136 7.82 -13.82 -9.26
N LEU A 137 8.95 -14.17 -8.66
CA LEU A 137 8.93 -15.12 -7.56
C LEU A 137 8.21 -14.46 -6.39
N VAL A 138 6.99 -14.91 -6.10
CA VAL A 138 6.24 -14.45 -4.94
C VAL A 138 6.78 -15.22 -3.73
N PRO A 139 7.38 -14.55 -2.72
CA PRO A 139 7.82 -15.23 -1.52
C PRO A 139 6.62 -15.93 -0.88
N THR A 140 6.78 -17.20 -0.52
CA THR A 140 5.78 -17.89 0.31
C THR A 140 5.85 -17.29 1.71
N SER A 141 4.95 -16.35 2.01
CA SER A 141 4.85 -15.74 3.32
C SER A 141 4.32 -16.75 4.34
N ASN A 142 5.16 -17.13 5.32
CA ASN A 142 4.74 -17.96 6.47
C ASN A 142 4.04 -17.13 7.57
N ASN A 143 3.64 -15.88 7.26
CA ASN A 143 3.06 -14.97 8.23
C ASN A 143 1.70 -15.47 8.73
N LYS A 144 1.60 -15.69 10.06
CA LYS A 144 0.34 -16.00 10.72
C LYS A 144 -0.60 -14.80 10.64
N GLN A 145 -1.82 -15.01 10.17
CA GLN A 145 -2.84 -13.99 9.99
C GLN A 145 -3.87 -14.04 11.12
N TRP A 146 -4.50 -12.90 11.43
CA TRP A 146 -5.60 -12.80 12.37
C TRP A 146 -6.83 -13.59 11.87
N ILE A 147 -7.36 -14.48 12.71
CA ILE A 147 -8.55 -15.29 12.43
C ILE A 147 -9.74 -14.66 13.15
N PHE A 148 -10.29 -13.58 12.58
CA PHE A 148 -11.39 -12.82 13.17
C PHE A 148 -12.66 -13.64 13.45
N LYS A 149 -12.89 -14.72 12.69
CA LYS A 149 -14.01 -15.66 12.96
C LYS A 149 -13.89 -16.42 14.28
N LYS A 150 -12.68 -16.53 14.83
CA LYS A 150 -12.39 -17.18 16.12
C LYS A 150 -12.03 -16.17 17.21
N ALA A 151 -12.24 -14.89 16.96
CA ALA A 151 -11.96 -13.87 17.94
C ALA A 151 -12.95 -13.98 19.10
N ASP A 152 -12.44 -13.90 20.33
CA ASP A 152 -13.26 -13.62 21.50
C ASP A 152 -13.50 -12.11 21.55
N TRP A 153 -14.54 -11.66 20.84
CA TRP A 153 -14.87 -10.25 20.71
C TRP A 153 -15.29 -9.61 22.03
N GLN A 154 -15.93 -10.38 22.92
CA GLN A 154 -16.36 -9.88 24.22
C GLN A 154 -15.15 -9.57 25.09
N SER A 155 -14.24 -10.53 25.29
CA SER A 155 -13.02 -10.31 26.07
C SER A 155 -12.10 -9.26 25.44
N PHE A 156 -12.06 -9.19 24.11
CA PHE A 156 -11.35 -8.12 23.40
C PHE A 156 -11.91 -6.74 23.72
N ALA A 157 -13.23 -6.57 23.62
CA ALA A 157 -13.90 -5.30 23.89
C ALA A 157 -13.70 -4.88 25.35
N GLU A 158 -13.94 -5.77 26.31
CA GLU A 158 -13.73 -5.51 27.73
C GLU A 158 -12.29 -5.09 28.04
N ALA A 159 -11.31 -5.74 27.42
CA ALA A 159 -9.90 -5.40 27.61
C ALA A 159 -9.54 -4.02 27.02
N VAL A 160 -10.10 -3.66 25.87
CA VAL A 160 -9.91 -2.34 25.27
C VAL A 160 -10.59 -1.27 26.12
N ASP A 161 -11.83 -1.48 26.54
CA ASP A 161 -12.60 -0.53 27.36
C ASP A 161 -11.93 -0.26 28.70
N ASN A 162 -11.44 -1.31 29.37
CA ASN A 162 -10.68 -1.16 30.61
C ASN A 162 -9.33 -0.48 30.37
N GLY A 163 -8.67 -0.81 29.25
CA GLY A 163 -7.45 -0.15 28.84
C GLY A 163 -7.63 1.36 28.65
N ILE A 164 -8.67 1.79 27.93
CA ILE A 164 -8.98 3.20 27.69
C ILE A 164 -9.19 3.95 29.01
N LYS A 165 -9.94 3.36 29.95
CA LYS A 165 -10.17 3.96 31.29
C LYS A 165 -8.88 4.13 32.10
N SER A 166 -7.88 3.28 31.86
CA SER A 166 -6.62 3.26 32.60
C SER A 166 -5.50 4.11 32.01
N ILE A 167 -5.64 4.59 30.76
CA ILE A 167 -4.61 5.37 30.08
C ILE A 167 -4.88 6.87 30.29
N PRO A 168 -4.09 7.58 31.12
CA PRO A 168 -4.22 9.02 31.24
C PRO A 168 -3.80 9.69 29.93
N LEU A 169 -4.65 10.55 29.40
CA LEU A 169 -4.31 11.39 28.25
C LEU A 169 -3.23 12.39 28.67
N LYS A 170 -2.16 12.47 27.88
CA LYS A 170 -1.14 13.50 28.02
C LYS A 170 -1.39 14.61 27.00
N ASN A 171 -0.78 15.78 27.17
CA ASN A 171 -0.86 16.87 26.20
C ASN A 171 -0.01 16.65 24.93
N ILE A 172 0.31 15.40 24.60
CA ILE A 172 1.14 15.02 23.46
C ILE A 172 0.39 13.97 22.66
N VAL A 173 -0.16 14.37 21.51
CA VAL A 173 -1.03 13.56 20.65
C VAL A 173 -0.35 12.27 20.20
N ASP A 174 0.89 12.36 19.72
CA ASP A 174 1.64 11.20 19.20
C ASP A 174 1.86 10.13 20.27
N LEU A 175 2.09 10.54 21.52
CA LEU A 175 2.30 9.62 22.62
C LEU A 175 1.00 8.93 23.04
N ASN A 176 -0.11 9.67 23.03
CA ASN A 176 -1.44 9.11 23.27
C ASN A 176 -1.80 8.09 22.17
N TRP A 177 -1.53 8.44 20.91
CA TRP A 177 -1.74 7.55 19.77
C TRP A 177 -0.91 6.26 19.89
N CYS A 178 0.37 6.37 20.20
CA CYS A 178 1.24 5.21 20.41
C CYS A 178 0.69 4.30 21.53
N SER A 179 0.27 4.88 22.64
CA SER A 179 -0.27 4.14 23.79
C SER A 179 -1.57 3.42 23.44
N PHE A 180 -2.48 4.12 22.76
CA PHE A 180 -3.74 3.56 22.28
C PHE A 180 -3.54 2.42 21.28
N LYS A 181 -2.67 2.62 20.29
CA LYS A 181 -2.31 1.60 19.29
C LYS A 181 -1.75 0.35 19.96
N GLU A 182 -0.80 0.49 20.87
CA GLU A 182 -0.19 -0.65 21.56
C GLU A 182 -1.19 -1.39 22.44
N MET A 183 -2.10 -0.69 23.11
CA MET A 183 -3.19 -1.29 23.88
C MET A 183 -4.09 -2.16 22.98
N ILE A 184 -4.57 -1.63 21.84
CA ILE A 184 -5.39 -2.40 20.89
C ILE A 184 -4.62 -3.61 20.38
N LEU A 185 -3.35 -3.45 20.01
CA LEU A 185 -2.53 -4.55 19.50
C LEU A 185 -2.30 -5.63 20.55
N ARG A 186 -2.12 -5.27 21.82
CA ARG A 186 -2.01 -6.23 22.94
C ARG A 186 -3.31 -6.99 23.15
N ALA A 187 -4.45 -6.31 23.18
CA ALA A 187 -5.76 -6.94 23.30
C ALA A 187 -6.00 -7.89 22.12
N ALA A 188 -5.73 -7.44 20.89
CA ALA A 188 -5.85 -8.26 19.69
C ALA A 188 -4.97 -9.51 19.78
N LYS A 189 -3.69 -9.38 20.15
CA LYS A 189 -2.76 -10.53 20.31
C LYS A 189 -3.27 -11.58 21.31
N LYS A 190 -4.01 -11.14 22.34
CA LYS A 190 -4.53 -12.02 23.39
C LYS A 190 -5.82 -12.73 22.98
N TYR A 191 -6.75 -12.01 22.34
CA TYR A 191 -8.12 -12.48 22.14
C TYR A 191 -8.48 -12.80 20.68
N ILE A 192 -7.60 -12.49 19.73
CA ILE A 192 -7.78 -12.80 18.30
C ILE A 192 -6.69 -13.80 17.89
N PRO A 193 -7.05 -15.08 17.67
CA PRO A 193 -6.08 -16.09 17.29
C PRO A 193 -5.37 -15.76 15.97
N ARG A 194 -4.09 -16.14 15.87
CA ARG A 194 -3.31 -16.03 14.63
C ARG A 194 -2.97 -17.40 14.07
N GLY A 195 -3.18 -17.61 12.78
CA GLY A 195 -2.86 -18.87 12.09
C GLY A 195 -2.84 -18.77 10.58
N LYS A 196 -2.74 -19.91 9.90
CA LYS A 196 -2.82 -19.98 8.43
C LYS A 196 -4.29 -20.04 8.02
N LEU A 197 -4.77 -19.04 7.30
CA LEU A 197 -6.09 -19.07 6.65
C LEU A 197 -5.95 -19.71 5.26
N LYS A 198 -6.55 -20.89 5.07
CA LYS A 198 -6.78 -21.43 3.73
C LYS A 198 -7.95 -20.65 3.10
N ASN A 199 -7.79 -20.17 1.87
CA ASN A 199 -8.80 -19.45 1.08
C ASN A 199 -9.31 -18.12 1.70
N ARG A 200 -8.42 -17.13 1.81
CA ARG A 200 -8.76 -15.79 2.26
C ARG A 200 -9.56 -15.03 1.19
N LYS A 201 -10.86 -14.80 1.47
CA LYS A 201 -11.64 -13.78 0.75
C LYS A 201 -11.41 -12.41 1.39
N PRO A 202 -10.73 -11.45 0.73
CA PRO A 202 -10.64 -10.09 1.22
C PRO A 202 -12.03 -9.43 1.22
N TYR A 203 -12.31 -8.60 2.24
CA TYR A 203 -13.60 -7.91 2.43
C TYR A 203 -13.96 -6.93 1.30
N LEU A 204 -13.00 -6.64 0.41
CA LEU A 204 -13.15 -5.77 -0.76
C LEU A 204 -14.01 -6.39 -1.89
N SER A 205 -14.47 -7.64 -1.77
CA SER A 205 -15.09 -8.37 -2.87
C SER A 205 -16.53 -7.99 -3.20
N SER A 206 -17.25 -7.26 -2.34
CA SER A 206 -18.70 -7.02 -2.54
C SER A 206 -19.04 -5.71 -3.24
N LYS A 207 -18.14 -4.71 -3.27
CA LYS A 207 -18.45 -3.36 -3.76
C LYS A 207 -17.90 -3.01 -5.14
N SER A 208 -17.07 -3.87 -5.75
CA SER A 208 -16.61 -3.70 -7.14
C SER A 208 -16.44 -5.08 -7.81
N PRO A 209 -17.18 -5.38 -8.89
CA PRO A 209 -16.98 -6.61 -9.68
C PRO A 209 -15.53 -6.78 -10.14
N LEU A 210 -14.85 -5.68 -10.43
CA LEU A 210 -13.47 -5.66 -10.88
C LEU A 210 -12.51 -6.03 -9.73
N LEU A 211 -12.65 -5.44 -8.54
CA LEU A 211 -11.88 -5.89 -7.37
C LEU A 211 -12.18 -7.35 -6.99
N CYS A 212 -13.44 -7.79 -7.10
CA CYS A 212 -13.81 -9.17 -6.87
C CYS A 212 -13.07 -10.11 -7.84
N SER A 213 -13.02 -9.76 -9.13
CA SER A 213 -12.30 -10.53 -10.15
C SER A 213 -10.78 -10.55 -9.91
N LEU A 214 -10.19 -9.44 -9.46
CA LEU A 214 -8.77 -9.36 -9.09
C LEU A 214 -8.45 -10.22 -7.86
N CYS A 215 -9.31 -10.16 -6.84
CA CYS A 215 -9.19 -11.00 -5.65
C CYS A 215 -9.31 -12.49 -6.02
N CYS A 216 -10.25 -12.84 -6.91
CA CYS A 216 -10.39 -14.20 -7.43
C CYS A 216 -9.18 -14.63 -8.29
N LYS A 217 -8.61 -13.75 -9.11
CA LYS A 217 -7.38 -14.03 -9.89
C LYS A 217 -6.22 -14.33 -8.95
N LYS A 218 -6.03 -13.51 -7.91
CA LYS A 218 -5.04 -13.74 -6.85
C LYS A 218 -5.24 -15.07 -6.14
N GLU A 219 -6.48 -15.43 -5.79
CA GLU A 219 -6.79 -16.72 -5.17
C GLU A 219 -6.44 -17.90 -6.09
N LYS A 220 -6.84 -17.84 -7.37
CA LYS A 220 -6.53 -18.88 -8.36
C LYS A 220 -5.03 -19.06 -8.57
N GLU A 221 -4.26 -17.96 -8.63
CA GLU A 221 -2.79 -18.04 -8.73
C GLU A 221 -2.16 -18.59 -7.45
N SER A 222 -2.66 -18.21 -6.27
CA SER A 222 -2.19 -18.74 -4.99
C SER A 222 -2.43 -20.26 -4.87
N LEU A 223 -3.56 -20.76 -5.38
CA LEU A 223 -3.89 -22.19 -5.41
C LEU A 223 -3.00 -22.99 -6.39
N LYS A 224 -2.64 -22.39 -7.53
CA LYS A 224 -1.69 -22.99 -8.49
C LYS A 224 -0.28 -23.13 -7.90
N ILE A 225 0.14 -22.17 -7.08
CA ILE A 225 1.44 -22.23 -6.38
C ILE A 225 1.42 -23.30 -5.28
N GLY A 226 0.31 -23.41 -4.54
CA GLY A 226 0.14 -24.44 -3.49
C GLY A 226 0.11 -25.88 -4.01
N THR A 227 -0.45 -26.10 -5.20
CA THR A 227 -0.50 -27.44 -5.82
C THR A 227 0.85 -27.87 -6.40
N LEU A 228 1.68 -26.93 -6.88
CA LEU A 228 3.04 -27.23 -7.34
C LEU A 228 3.99 -27.57 -6.20
N THR A 229 3.76 -27.05 -4.99
CA THR A 229 4.57 -27.37 -3.80
C THR A 229 4.21 -28.72 -3.19
N GLU A 230 2.98 -29.20 -3.37
CA GLU A 230 2.56 -30.56 -2.98
C GLU A 230 2.98 -31.64 -4.00
N ALA A 231 3.33 -31.27 -5.23
CA ALA A 231 3.79 -32.19 -6.28
C ALA A 231 5.32 -32.39 -6.34
N ILE A 232 6.09 -31.67 -5.51
CA ILE A 232 7.56 -31.72 -5.45
C ILE A 232 8.07 -32.25 -4.09
N MET A 233 7.15 -32.66 -3.20
CA MET A 233 7.46 -33.46 -1.99
C MET A 233 7.01 -34.91 -2.21
#